data_AF-A0A3M2C6G9-F1
#
_entry.id   AF-A0A3M2C6G9-F1
#
_cell.length_a   1.000
_cell.length_b   1.000
_cell.length_c   1.000
_cell.angle_alpha   90.00
_cell.angle_beta   90.00
_cell.angle_gamma   90.00
#
_symmetry.space_group_name_H-M   'P 1'
#
loop_
_entity.id
_entity.type
_entity.pdbx_description
1 polymer ?
#
loop_
_entity_poly.entity_id
_entity_poly.type
_entity_poly.pdbx_seq_one_letter_code
_entity_poly.pdbx_strand_id
1 'polypeptide(L)'
;MAPVQFVGRAALGAVRALGQAGILAAGAVRALRQTEIWVPHVVTQMARVGVASVPIALFIATFTGIVLALQASYTLTGAIPEYFVGTLVGKTMILELGPVLTGLALAGRVGANIAAELGTMRVTEQIDALEALAYDPVAYLVVPRVLAGLIM
;
A
#
# COMPACT_ATOMS: atom_id res chain seq x y z
N MET A 1 18.50 36.41 4.35
CA MET A 1 17.77 35.85 3.18
C MET A 1 17.86 34.32 3.03
N ALA A 2 18.76 33.63 3.75
CA ALA A 2 18.86 32.16 3.77
C ALA A 2 17.55 31.37 4.09
N PRO A 3 16.70 31.78 5.07
CA PRO A 3 15.52 30.98 5.42
C PRO A 3 14.45 31.01 4.31
N VAL A 4 14.28 32.14 3.63
CA VAL A 4 13.32 32.27 2.52
C VAL A 4 13.75 31.43 1.32
N GLN A 5 15.06 31.35 1.04
CA GLN A 5 15.59 30.51 -0.03
C GLN A 5 15.44 29.01 0.26
N PHE A 6 15.60 28.60 1.52
CA PHE A 6 15.37 27.21 1.95
C PHE A 6 13.90 26.81 1.74
N VAL A 7 12.96 27.64 2.22
CA VAL A 7 11.53 27.41 2.06
C VAL A 7 11.15 27.39 0.57
N GLY A 8 11.68 28.31 -0.24
CA GLY A 8 11.45 28.33 -1.69
C GLY A 8 11.91 27.05 -2.39
N ARG A 9 13.11 26.55 -2.06
CA ARG A 9 13.62 25.28 -2.64
C ARG A 9 12.81 24.07 -2.18
N ALA A 10 12.44 24.01 -0.90
CA ALA A 10 11.63 22.92 -0.37
C ALA A 10 10.23 22.89 -1.01
N ALA A 11 9.59 24.05 -1.13
CA ALA A 11 8.27 24.18 -1.76
C ALA A 11 8.32 23.75 -3.24
N LEU A 12 9.29 24.26 -4.01
CA LEU A 12 9.46 23.86 -5.41
C LEU A 12 9.80 22.37 -5.56
N GLY A 13 10.58 21.80 -4.63
CA GLY A 13 10.87 20.37 -4.57
C GLY A 13 9.61 19.54 -4.36
N ALA A 14 8.78 19.92 -3.39
CA ALA A 14 7.52 19.24 -3.09
C ALA A 14 6.54 19.29 -4.28
N VAL A 15 6.39 20.46 -4.92
CA VAL A 15 5.53 20.62 -6.10
C VAL A 15 6.02 19.76 -7.27
N ARG A 16 7.34 19.70 -7.49
CA ARG A 16 7.92 18.82 -8.53
C ARG A 16 7.69 17.35 -8.24
N ALA A 17 7.88 16.91 -7.00
CA ALA A 17 7.65 15.52 -6.60
C ALA A 17 6.17 15.11 -6.79
N LEU A 18 5.25 15.98 -6.37
CA LEU A 18 3.81 15.79 -6.60
C LEU A 18 3.47 15.76 -8.09
N GLY A 19 4.06 16.66 -8.88
CA GLY A 19 3.88 16.69 -10.33
C GLY A 19 4.36 15.41 -11.01
N GLN A 20 5.54 14.90 -10.65
CA GLN A 20 6.09 13.65 -11.17
C GLN A 20 5.21 12.45 -10.81
N ALA A 21 4.76 12.36 -9.55
CA ALA A 21 3.83 11.32 -9.11
C ALA A 21 2.50 11.39 -9.87
N GLY A 22 1.96 12.60 -10.09
CA GLY A 22 0.74 12.81 -10.86
C GLY A 22 0.88 12.40 -12.33
N ILE A 23 2.01 12.73 -12.97
CA ILE A 23 2.30 12.31 -14.35
C ILE A 23 2.41 10.79 -14.45
N LEU A 24 3.09 10.14 -13.49
CA LEU A 24 3.19 8.68 -13.42
C LEU A 24 1.82 8.03 -13.23
N ALA A 25 1.00 8.56 -12.34
CA ALA A 25 -0.36 8.06 -12.11
C ALA A 25 -1.23 8.20 -13.36
N ALA A 26 -1.19 9.35 -14.04
CA ALA A 26 -1.87 9.55 -15.31
C ALA A 26 -1.32 8.66 -16.44
N GLY A 27 -0.02 8.37 -16.43
CA GLY A 27 0.61 7.37 -17.29
C GLY A 27 0.07 5.97 -17.04
N ALA A 28 0.00 5.55 -15.78
CA ALA A 28 -0.53 4.25 -15.38
C ALA A 28 -2.01 4.09 -15.78
N VAL A 29 -2.84 5.12 -15.59
CA VAL A 29 -4.24 5.11 -16.02
C VAL A 29 -4.36 4.95 -17.54
N ARG A 30 -3.51 5.63 -18.32
CA ARG A 30 -3.49 5.47 -19.79
C ARG A 30 -3.01 4.07 -20.19
N ALA A 31 -2.00 3.56 -19.51
CA ALA A 31 -1.42 2.24 -19.74
C ALA A 31 -2.38 1.08 -19.40
N LEU A 32 -3.45 1.31 -18.63
CA LEU A 32 -4.52 0.31 -18.41
C LEU A 32 -5.14 -0.20 -19.71
N ARG A 33 -5.13 0.60 -20.78
CA ARG A 33 -5.66 0.20 -22.10
C ARG A 33 -4.80 -0.88 -22.78
N GLN A 34 -3.56 -1.08 -22.34
CA GLN A 34 -2.61 -2.04 -22.91
C GLN A 34 -2.74 -3.43 -22.28
N THR A 35 -3.96 -3.99 -22.34
CA THR A 35 -4.36 -5.23 -21.63
C THR A 35 -3.49 -6.44 -21.95
N GLU A 36 -3.00 -6.54 -23.18
CA GLU A 36 -2.12 -7.64 -23.62
C GLU A 36 -0.81 -7.70 -22.85
N ILE A 37 -0.29 -6.54 -22.40
CA ILE A 37 0.99 -6.45 -21.70
C ILE A 37 0.82 -6.79 -20.22
N TRP A 38 -0.19 -6.21 -19.54
CA TRP A 38 -0.25 -6.28 -18.08
C TRP A 38 -1.01 -7.48 -17.52
N VAL A 39 -2.00 -8.04 -18.23
CA VAL A 39 -2.86 -9.13 -17.73
C VAL A 39 -2.08 -10.34 -17.23
N PRO A 40 -1.07 -10.84 -17.94
CA PRO A 40 -0.32 -12.03 -17.50
C PRO A 40 0.41 -11.83 -16.16
N HIS A 41 0.73 -10.58 -15.80
CA HIS A 41 1.54 -10.26 -14.63
C HIS A 41 0.72 -9.94 -13.38
N VAL A 42 -0.56 -9.55 -13.53
CA VAL A 42 -1.42 -9.16 -12.40
C VAL A 42 -1.56 -10.28 -11.38
N VAL A 43 -1.81 -11.52 -11.81
CA VAL A 43 -2.01 -12.66 -10.89
C VAL A 43 -0.78 -12.90 -10.02
N THR A 44 0.40 -12.85 -10.62
CA THR A 44 1.68 -12.99 -9.91
C THR A 44 1.88 -11.85 -8.91
N GLN A 45 1.50 -10.61 -9.27
CA GLN A 45 1.57 -9.47 -8.37
C GLN A 45 0.54 -9.57 -7.24
N MET A 46 -0.68 -10.06 -7.49
CA MET A 46 -1.70 -10.31 -6.46
C MET A 46 -1.21 -11.31 -5.40
N ALA A 47 -0.52 -12.37 -5.81
CA ALA A 47 0.08 -13.32 -4.87
C ALA A 47 1.19 -12.65 -4.01
N ARG A 48 2.04 -11.82 -4.61
CA ARG A 48 3.13 -11.12 -3.88
C ARG A 48 2.62 -10.02 -2.95
N VAL A 49 1.64 -9.24 -3.40
CA VAL A 49 1.09 -8.09 -2.67
C VAL A 49 0.09 -8.55 -1.61
N GLY A 50 -0.91 -9.35 -2.01
CA GLY A 50 -1.99 -9.80 -1.14
C GLY A 50 -1.60 -11.02 -0.30
N VAL A 51 -1.41 -12.17 -0.94
CA VAL A 51 -1.25 -13.46 -0.24
C VAL A 51 -0.03 -13.45 0.68
N ALA A 52 1.11 -12.94 0.22
CA ALA A 52 2.30 -12.87 1.06
C ALA A 52 2.17 -11.88 2.23
N SER A 53 1.12 -11.04 2.26
CA SER A 53 0.82 -10.14 3.39
C SER A 53 -0.16 -10.74 4.40
N VAL A 54 -0.81 -11.87 4.10
CA VAL A 54 -1.76 -12.51 5.03
C VAL A 54 -1.15 -12.76 6.42
N PRO A 55 0.11 -13.24 6.55
CA PRO A 55 0.71 -13.47 7.87
C PRO A 55 0.81 -12.22 8.74
N ILE A 56 1.17 -11.06 8.14
CA ILE A 56 1.30 -9.82 8.92
C ILE A 56 -0.07 -9.28 9.34
N ALA A 57 -1.08 -9.38 8.46
CA ALA A 57 -2.44 -8.97 8.76
C ALA A 57 -3.05 -9.83 9.87
N LEU A 58 -2.87 -11.15 9.81
CA LEU A 58 -3.33 -12.09 10.83
C LEU A 58 -2.67 -11.82 12.19
N PHE A 59 -1.37 -11.56 12.19
CA PHE A 59 -0.62 -11.21 13.39
C PHE A 59 -1.20 -9.94 14.03
N ILE A 60 -1.33 -8.86 13.26
CA ILE A 60 -1.90 -7.59 13.74
C ILE A 60 -3.31 -7.79 14.28
N ALA A 61 -4.20 -8.42 13.51
CA ALA A 61 -5.59 -8.62 13.89
C ALA A 61 -5.74 -9.44 15.19
N THR A 62 -4.91 -10.48 15.35
CA THR A 62 -4.94 -11.34 16.54
C THR A 62 -4.49 -10.59 17.78
N PHE A 63 -3.32 -9.95 17.74
CA PHE A 63 -2.78 -9.26 18.92
C PHE A 63 -3.60 -8.02 19.28
N THR A 64 -4.02 -7.23 18.30
CA THR A 64 -4.91 -6.08 18.54
C THR A 64 -6.26 -6.53 19.10
N GLY A 65 -6.85 -7.61 18.55
CA GLY A 65 -8.10 -8.16 19.05
C GLY A 65 -8.02 -8.64 20.50
N ILE A 66 -6.95 -9.34 20.87
CA ILE A 66 -6.71 -9.80 22.25
C ILE A 66 -6.60 -8.61 23.20
N VAL A 67 -5.78 -7.61 22.85
CA VAL A 67 -5.57 -6.42 23.69
C VAL A 67 -6.87 -5.65 23.87
N LEU A 68 -7.64 -5.46 22.78
CA LEU A 68 -8.91 -4.73 22.83
C LEU A 68 -9.95 -5.47 23.66
N ALA A 69 -10.05 -6.80 23.53
CA ALA A 69 -10.98 -7.61 24.30
C ALA A 69 -10.67 -7.55 25.80
N LEU A 70 -9.40 -7.69 26.19
CA LEU A 70 -8.97 -7.57 27.59
C LEU A 70 -9.27 -6.17 28.14
N GLN A 71 -8.94 -5.12 27.39
CA GLN A 71 -9.17 -3.74 27.81
C GLN A 71 -10.66 -3.40 27.95
N ALA A 72 -11.48 -3.85 27.00
CA ALA A 72 -12.93 -3.66 27.04
C ALA A 72 -13.55 -4.44 28.23
N SER A 73 -13.10 -5.66 28.50
CA SER A 73 -13.55 -6.44 29.65
C SER A 73 -13.29 -5.70 30.96
N TYR A 74 -12.06 -5.22 31.19
CA TYR A 74 -11.73 -4.47 32.41
C TYR A 74 -12.53 -3.17 32.55
N THR A 75 -12.78 -2.48 31.44
CA THR A 75 -13.49 -1.19 31.44
C THR A 75 -14.99 -1.35 31.68
N LEU A 76 -15.58 -2.44 31.17
CA LEU A 76 -17.02 -2.69 31.25
C LEU A 76 -17.44 -3.51 32.47
N THR A 77 -16.48 -4.10 33.19
CA THR A 77 -16.74 -4.89 34.41
C THR A 77 -17.53 -4.07 35.41
N GLY A 78 -18.72 -4.56 35.79
CA GLY A 78 -19.62 -3.91 36.77
C GLY A 78 -20.50 -2.80 36.20
N ALA A 79 -20.26 -2.34 34.97
CA ALA A 79 -21.09 -1.31 34.31
C ALA A 79 -22.12 -1.90 33.35
N ILE A 80 -21.76 -2.94 32.59
CA ILE A 80 -22.56 -3.52 31.49
C ILE A 80 -22.37 -5.06 31.47
N PRO A 81 -23.34 -5.85 31.00
CA PRO A 81 -23.15 -7.30 30.79
C PRO A 81 -21.97 -7.66 29.89
N GLU A 82 -21.23 -8.72 30.24
CA GLU A 82 -20.00 -9.13 29.56
C GLU A 82 -20.17 -9.48 28.07
N TYR A 83 -21.35 -9.94 27.64
CA TYR A 83 -21.61 -10.24 26.23
C TYR A 83 -21.46 -8.99 25.32
N PHE A 84 -21.57 -7.78 25.89
CA PHE A 84 -21.41 -6.53 25.15
C PHE A 84 -19.96 -6.32 24.70
N VAL A 85 -18.99 -6.91 25.40
CA VAL A 85 -17.56 -6.86 25.05
C VAL A 85 -17.33 -7.40 23.63
N GLY A 86 -17.91 -8.55 23.29
CA GLY A 86 -17.77 -9.14 21.96
C GLY A 86 -18.34 -8.27 20.86
N THR A 87 -19.48 -7.61 21.11
CA THR A 87 -20.11 -6.69 20.14
C THR A 87 -19.24 -5.45 19.91
N LEU A 88 -18.68 -4.89 20.98
CA LEU A 88 -17.80 -3.73 20.91
C LEU A 88 -16.53 -4.07 20.12
N VAL A 89 -15.83 -5.13 20.52
CA VAL A 89 -14.59 -5.58 19.87
C VAL A 89 -14.82 -5.87 18.39
N GLY A 90 -15.89 -6.61 18.06
CA GLY A 90 -16.22 -6.94 16.67
C GLY A 90 -16.48 -5.71 15.82
N LYS A 91 -17.29 -4.75 16.31
CA LYS A 91 -17.57 -3.51 15.58
C LYS A 91 -16.33 -2.65 15.39
N THR A 92 -15.54 -2.44 16.44
CA THR A 92 -14.32 -1.63 16.39
C THR A 92 -13.28 -2.25 15.46
N MET A 93 -13.12 -3.58 15.45
CA MET A 93 -12.20 -4.26 14.54
C MET A 93 -12.65 -4.17 13.07
N ILE A 94 -13.93 -4.37 12.78
CA ILE A 94 -14.43 -4.38 11.39
C ILE A 94 -14.46 -2.97 10.79
N LEU A 95 -14.89 -1.97 11.56
CA LEU A 95 -15.16 -0.64 11.02
C LEU A 95 -13.96 0.31 11.06
N GLU A 96 -13.03 0.12 12.00
CA GLU A 96 -11.98 1.09 12.28
C GLU A 96 -10.59 0.45 12.27
N LEU A 97 -10.30 -0.39 13.26
CA LEU A 97 -8.93 -0.85 13.51
C LEU A 97 -8.43 -1.81 12.44
N GLY A 98 -9.27 -2.72 11.95
CA GLY A 98 -8.91 -3.69 10.92
C GLY A 98 -8.41 -2.99 9.64
N PRO A 99 -9.23 -2.12 9.01
CA PRO A 99 -8.82 -1.38 7.82
C PRO A 99 -7.61 -0.48 8.05
N VAL A 100 -7.58 0.28 9.16
CA VAL A 100 -6.51 1.25 9.42
C VAL A 100 -5.16 0.56 9.68
N LEU A 101 -5.12 -0.43 10.58
CA LEU A 101 -3.88 -1.09 10.95
C LEU A 101 -3.34 -1.96 9.82
N THR A 102 -4.22 -2.68 9.12
CA THR A 102 -3.83 -3.51 7.98
C THR A 102 -3.33 -2.64 6.83
N GLY A 103 -4.05 -1.56 6.49
CA GLY A 103 -3.64 -0.62 5.45
C GLY A 103 -2.30 0.05 5.74
N LEU A 104 -2.08 0.49 6.98
CA LEU A 104 -0.81 1.09 7.40
C LEU A 104 0.36 0.10 7.29
N ALA A 105 0.18 -1.13 7.77
CA ALA A 105 1.21 -2.16 7.72
C ALA A 105 1.52 -2.60 6.28
N LEU A 106 0.49 -2.77 5.45
CA LEU A 106 0.62 -3.09 4.03
C LEU A 106 1.35 -1.99 3.27
N ALA A 107 0.99 -0.72 3.47
CA ALA A 107 1.63 0.41 2.82
C ALA A 107 3.15 0.43 3.09
N GLY A 108 3.56 0.14 4.33
CA GLY A 108 4.97 0.02 4.69
C GLY A 108 5.65 -1.17 4.00
N ARG A 109 5.14 -2.40 4.21
CA ARG A 109 5.75 -3.64 3.71
C ARG A 109 5.77 -3.70 2.18
N VAL A 110 4.61 -3.52 1.56
CA VAL A 110 4.42 -3.64 0.11
C VAL A 110 5.06 -2.45 -0.60
N GLY A 111 4.86 -1.24 -0.09
CA GLY A 111 5.46 -0.03 -0.69
C GLY A 111 6.98 -0.07 -0.70
N ALA A 112 7.61 -0.47 0.43
CA ALA A 112 9.06 -0.62 0.50
C ALA A 112 9.58 -1.71 -0.45
N ASN A 113 8.90 -2.86 -0.53
CA ASN A 113 9.28 -3.93 -1.44
C ASN A 113 9.19 -3.51 -2.91
N ILE A 114 8.12 -2.82 -3.31
CA ILE A 114 7.95 -2.31 -4.67
C ILE A 114 9.03 -1.27 -4.99
N ALA A 115 9.29 -0.33 -4.08
CA ALA A 115 10.31 0.69 -4.27
C ALA A 115 11.72 0.07 -4.41
N ALA A 116 12.04 -0.93 -3.59
CA ALA A 116 13.31 -1.65 -3.67
C ALA A 116 13.43 -2.42 -4.99
N GLU A 117 12.40 -3.15 -5.40
CA GLU A 117 12.39 -3.94 -6.64
C GLU A 117 12.56 -3.02 -7.87
N LEU A 118 11.79 -1.94 -7.98
CA LEU A 118 11.91 -0.97 -9.06
C LEU A 118 13.26 -0.23 -9.03
N GLY A 119 13.77 0.08 -7.84
CA GLY A 119 15.09 0.67 -7.66
C GLY A 119 16.20 -0.24 -8.19
N THR A 120 16.16 -1.53 -7.86
CA THR A 120 17.11 -2.53 -8.40
C THR A 120 16.96 -2.67 -9.90
N MET A 121 15.74 -2.73 -10.43
CA MET A 121 15.49 -2.78 -11.89
C MET A 121 16.05 -1.54 -12.60
N ARG A 122 16.00 -0.37 -11.98
CA ARG A 122 16.59 0.86 -12.54
C ARG A 122 18.12 0.81 -12.54
N VAL A 123 18.74 0.39 -11.44
CA VAL A 123 20.20 0.32 -11.31
C VAL A 123 20.81 -0.76 -12.23
N THR A 124 20.05 -1.82 -12.50
CA THR A 124 20.44 -2.91 -13.42
C THR A 124 20.00 -2.66 -14.88
N GLU A 125 19.54 -1.45 -15.20
CA GLU A 125 19.09 -1.03 -16.54
C GLU A 125 17.96 -1.90 -17.15
N GLN A 126 17.25 -2.69 -16.33
CA GLN A 126 16.14 -3.52 -16.81
C GLN A 126 14.97 -2.68 -17.33
N ILE A 127 14.77 -1.49 -16.76
CA ILE A 127 13.74 -0.56 -17.23
C ILE A 127 14.11 0.00 -18.61
N ASP A 128 15.36 0.42 -18.80
CA ASP A 128 15.85 0.94 -20.08
C ASP A 128 15.88 -0.16 -21.15
N ALA A 129 16.15 -1.41 -20.76
CA ALA A 129 16.07 -2.56 -21.66
C ALA A 129 14.64 -2.80 -22.18
N LEU A 130 13.61 -2.62 -21.35
CA LEU A 130 12.21 -2.70 -21.81
C LEU A 130 11.90 -1.63 -22.84
N GLU A 131 12.34 -0.39 -22.59
CA GLU A 131 12.16 0.73 -23.52
C GLU A 131 12.89 0.48 -24.85
N ALA A 132 14.10 -0.08 -24.82
CA ALA A 132 14.86 -0.46 -26.02
C ALA A 132 14.18 -1.57 -26.85
N LEU A 133 13.41 -2.44 -26.19
CA LEU A 133 12.59 -3.48 -26.83
C LEU A 133 11.21 -2.98 -27.27
N ALA A 134 10.97 -1.66 -27.23
CA ALA A 134 9.70 -1.02 -27.55
C ALA A 134 8.51 -1.50 -26.69
N TYR A 135 8.77 -2.00 -25.48
CA TYR A 135 7.75 -2.28 -24.48
C TYR A 135 7.46 -1.05 -23.63
N ASP A 136 6.19 -0.82 -23.29
CA ASP A 136 5.80 0.21 -22.32
C ASP A 136 6.14 -0.26 -20.88
N PRO A 137 7.16 0.32 -20.22
CA PRO A 137 7.55 -0.08 -18.87
C PRO A 137 6.46 0.23 -17.83
N VAL A 138 5.61 1.23 -18.08
CA VAL A 138 4.51 1.58 -17.18
C VAL A 138 3.44 0.49 -17.22
N ALA A 139 3.06 0.04 -18.42
CA ALA A 139 2.12 -1.08 -18.59
C ALA A 139 2.68 -2.38 -17.99
N TYR A 140 3.96 -2.68 -18.24
CA TYR A 140 4.56 -3.94 -17.80
C TYR A 140 4.87 -3.99 -16.29
N LEU A 141 5.37 -2.88 -15.71
CA LEU A 141 5.83 -2.86 -14.32
C LEU A 141 4.82 -2.21 -13.36
N VAL A 142 4.28 -1.05 -13.72
CA VAL A 142 3.52 -0.22 -12.76
C VAL A 142 2.08 -0.70 -12.64
N VAL A 143 1.39 -0.85 -13.78
CA VAL A 143 -0.02 -1.23 -13.84
C VAL A 143 -0.34 -2.50 -13.04
N PRO A 144 0.34 -3.65 -13.25
CA PRO A 144 -0.02 -4.87 -12.55
C PRO A 144 0.18 -4.78 -11.03
N ARG A 145 1.17 -4.00 -10.57
CA ARG A 145 1.43 -3.77 -9.14
C ARG A 145 0.35 -2.87 -8.51
N VAL A 146 -0.05 -1.81 -9.21
CA VAL A 146 -1.13 -0.91 -8.76
C VAL A 146 -2.45 -1.65 -8.70
N LEU A 147 -2.80 -2.43 -9.74
CA LEU A 147 -4.02 -3.24 -9.74
C LEU A 147 -4.01 -4.29 -8.63
N ALA A 148 -2.88 -4.98 -8.43
CA ALA A 148 -2.75 -5.94 -7.34
C ALA A 148 -3.00 -5.29 -5.97
N GLY A 149 -2.45 -4.10 -5.70
CA GLY A 149 -2.66 -3.38 -4.44
C GLY A 149 -4.02 -2.69 -4.29
N LEU A 150 -4.77 -2.49 -5.38
CA LEU A 150 -6.14 -1.98 -5.33
C LEU A 150 -7.17 -3.08 -5.06
N ILE A 151 -6.90 -4.30 -5.54
CA ILE A 151 -7.83 -5.44 -5.47
C ILE A 151 -7.63 -6.27 -4.19
N MET A 152 -6.40 -6.41 -3.72
CA MET A 152 -6.02 -7.22 -2.56
C MET A 152 -5.73 -6.37 -1.33
#